data_AF-F5L9E2-F1
#
_entry.id   AF-F5L9E2-F1
#
_cell.length_a   1.000
_cell.length_b   1.000
_cell.length_c   1.000
_cell.angle_alpha   90.00
_cell.angle_beta   90.00
_cell.angle_gamma   90.00
#
_symmetry.space_group_name_H-M   'P 1'
#
loop_
_entity.id
_entity.type
_entity.pdbx_description
1 polymer ?
#
loop_
_entity_poly.entity_id
_entity_poly.type
_entity_poly.pdbx_seq_one_letter_code
_entity_poly.pdbx_strand_id
1 'polypeptide(L)' 'MSVDQEIREILKLMTREDLAKIAHDYIGFERYKGRCPEIQENDVENMSDDELRKWIAKRG' A
#
# COMPACT_ATOMS: atom_id res chain seq x y z
N MET A 1 8.27 17.03 12.56
CA MET A 1 7.20 16.05 12.34
C MET A 1 7.87 14.71 12.09
N SER A 2 7.35 13.58 12.58
CA SER A 2 7.94 12.30 12.20
C SER A 2 7.54 11.99 10.75
N VAL A 3 8.42 11.33 10.00
CA VAL A 3 8.17 10.91 8.60
C VAL A 3 6.86 10.13 8.50
N ASP A 4 6.54 9.32 9.52
CA ASP A 4 5.29 8.55 9.63
C ASP A 4 4.02 9.40 9.66
N GLN A 5 4.07 10.63 10.21
CA GLN A 5 2.92 11.53 10.22
C GLN A 5 2.66 12.14 8.84
N GLU A 6 3.73 12.52 8.13
CA GLU A 6 3.62 13.08 6.77
C GLU A 6 3.09 12.03 5.79
N ILE A 7 3.56 10.78 5.87
CA ILE A 7 3.08 9.67 5.05
C ILE A 7 1.58 9.43 5.28
N ARG A 8 1.13 9.47 6.55
CA ARG A 8 -0.29 9.28 6.86
C ARG A 8 -1.18 10.40 6.33
N GLU A 9 -0.72 11.65 6.37
CA GLU A 9 -1.47 12.77 5.80
C GLU A 9 -1.55 12.69 4.28
N ILE A 10 -0.48 12.29 3.60
CA ILE A 10 -0.49 12.08 2.14
C ILE A 10 -1.46 10.94 1.76
N LEU A 11 -1.44 9.83 2.49
CA LEU A 11 -2.32 8.68 2.24
C LEU A 11 -3.81 9.00 2.44
N LYS A 12 -4.16 10.00 3.26
CA LYS A 12 -5.55 10.48 3.40
C LYS A 12 -6.05 11.21 2.17
N LEU A 13 -5.16 11.87 1.42
CA LEU A 13 -5.50 12.62 0.21
C LEU A 13 -5.57 11.72 -1.03
N MET A 14 -5.02 10.50 -0.94
CA MET A 14 -4.99 9.53 -2.03
C MET A 14 -6.34 8.86 -2.26
N THR A 15 -6.66 8.67 -3.55
CA THR A 15 -7.85 7.94 -3.99
C THR A 15 -7.65 6.43 -3.85
N ARG A 16 -8.76 5.67 -3.95
CA ARG A 16 -8.71 4.20 -4.03
C ARG A 16 -7.72 3.72 -5.10
N GLU A 17 -7.76 4.34 -6.28
CA GLU A 17 -6.94 3.95 -7.42
C GLU A 17 -5.46 4.16 -7.13
N ASP A 18 -5.10 5.27 -6.49
CA ASP A 18 -3.72 5.54 -6.06
C ASP A 18 -3.23 4.51 -5.04
N LEU A 19 -4.06 4.19 -4.04
CA LEU A 19 -3.73 3.20 -3.01
C LEU A 19 -3.55 1.80 -3.61
N ALA A 20 -4.45 1.41 -4.52
CA ALA A 20 -4.35 0.14 -5.23
C ALA A 20 -3.09 0.08 -6.08
N LYS A 21 -2.78 1.14 -6.83
CA LYS A 21 -1.57 1.23 -7.65
C LYS A 21 -0.30 1.03 -6.82
N ILE A 22 -0.19 1.72 -5.67
CA ILE A 22 0.96 1.55 -4.76
C ILE A 22 1.06 0.11 -4.26
N ALA A 23 -0.06 -0.52 -3.91
CA ALA A 23 -0.08 -1.90 -3.46
C ALA A 23 0.34 -2.88 -4.58
N HIS A 24 -0.17 -2.70 -5.81
CA HIS A 24 0.23 -3.49 -6.97
C HIS A 24 1.70 -3.32 -7.33
N ASP A 25 2.22 -2.09 -7.33
CA ASP A 25 3.63 -1.80 -7.57
C ASP A 25 4.51 -2.50 -6.53
N TYR A 26 4.11 -2.48 -5.26
CA TYR A 26 4.80 -3.21 -4.21
C TYR A 26 4.80 -4.73 -4.45
N ILE A 27 3.64 -5.31 -4.79
CA ILE A 27 3.52 -6.76 -5.08
C ILE A 27 4.45 -7.13 -6.24
N GLY A 28 4.46 -6.33 -7.31
CA GLY A 28 5.37 -6.51 -8.44
C GLY A 28 6.84 -6.40 -8.04
N PHE A 29 7.18 -5.45 -7.18
CA PHE A 29 8.54 -5.24 -6.68
C PHE A 29 9.05 -6.40 -5.81
N GLU A 30 8.24 -6.95 -4.91
CA GLU A 30 8.63 -8.13 -4.12
C GLU A 30 8.79 -9.37 -5.01
N ARG A 31 7.88 -9.58 -5.97
CA ARG A 31 8.02 -10.66 -6.96
C ARG A 31 9.30 -10.52 -7.77
N TYR A 32 9.64 -9.31 -8.21
CA TYR A 32 10.89 -9.02 -8.93
C TYR A 32 12.13 -9.35 -8.08
N LYS A 33 12.06 -9.12 -6.76
CA LYS A 33 13.12 -9.50 -5.81
C LYS A 33 13.15 -11.00 -5.49
N GLY A 34 12.26 -11.81 -6.07
CA GLY A 34 12.14 -13.23 -5.76
C GLY A 34 11.52 -13.51 -4.39
N ARG A 35 10.86 -12.51 -3.78
CA ARG A 35 10.15 -12.65 -2.50
C ARG A 35 8.67 -12.91 -2.74
N CYS A 36 8.04 -13.62 -1.81
CA CYS A 36 6.60 -13.82 -1.84
C CYS A 36 5.92 -12.61 -1.21
N PRO A 37 5.11 -11.83 -1.95
CA PRO A 37 4.42 -10.69 -1.39
C PRO A 37 3.38 -11.16 -0.36
N GLU A 38 3.30 -10.41 0.74
CA GLU A 38 2.43 -10.72 1.89
C GLU A 38 0.93 -10.56 1.59
N ILE A 39 0.59 -9.77 0.57
CA ILE A 39 -0.76 -9.64 0.02
C ILE A 39 -0.70 -9.93 -1.48
N GLN A 40 -1.77 -10.47 -2.03
CA GLN A 40 -1.95 -10.67 -3.46
C GLN A 40 -2.80 -9.57 -4.08
N GLU A 41 -2.82 -9.51 -5.41
CA GLU A 41 -3.60 -8.52 -6.16
C GLU A 41 -5.10 -8.62 -5.82
N ASN A 42 -5.62 -9.84 -5.67
CA ASN A 42 -7.00 -10.07 -5.22
C ASN A 42 -7.26 -9.54 -3.81
N ASP A 43 -6.26 -9.56 -2.91
CA ASP A 43 -6.42 -9.01 -1.56
C ASP A 43 -6.54 -7.48 -1.65
N VAL A 44 -5.77 -6.83 -2.53
CA VAL A 44 -5.86 -5.39 -2.76
C VAL A 44 -7.28 -5.00 -3.18
N GLU A 45 -7.91 -5.77 -4.07
CA GLU A 45 -9.29 -5.51 -4.51
C GLU A 45 -10.33 -5.68 -3.39
N ASN A 46 -10.12 -6.64 -2.49
CA ASN A 46 -11.06 -6.95 -1.40
C ASN A 46 -10.84 -6.12 -0.12
N MET A 47 -9.66 -5.53 0.06
CA MET A 47 -9.35 -4.67 1.21
C MET A 47 -10.08 -3.33 1.10
N SER A 48 -10.56 -2.79 2.23
CA SER A 48 -11.07 -1.42 2.29
C SER A 48 -9.95 -0.37 2.17
N ASP A 49 -10.32 0.87 1.85
CA ASP A 49 -9.35 1.96 1.69
C ASP A 49 -8.54 2.20 2.97
N ASP A 50 -9.18 2.09 4.13
CA ASP A 50 -8.51 2.26 5.41
C ASP A 50 -7.54 1.13 5.72
N GLU A 51 -7.83 -0.10 5.28
CA GLU A 51 -6.91 -1.23 5.38
C GLU A 51 -5.70 -1.04 4.47
N LEU A 52 -5.90 -0.59 3.22
CA LEU A 52 -4.81 -0.24 2.31
C LEU A 52 -3.93 0.88 2.88
N ARG A 53 -4.53 1.98 3.37
CA ARG A 53 -3.77 3.08 3.99
C ARG A 53 -2.95 2.60 5.17
N LYS A 54 -3.52 1.78 6.06
CA LYS A 54 -2.79 1.21 7.21
C LYS A 54 -1.66 0.29 6.78
N TRP A 55 -1.86 -0.49 5.73
CA TRP A 55 -0.85 -1.40 5.21
C TRP A 55 0.31 -0.64 4.56
N ILE A 56 0.02 0.37 3.73
CA ILE A 56 1.05 1.21 3.09
C ILE A 56 1.85 1.96 4.16
N ALA A 57 1.16 2.57 5.14
CA ALA A 57 1.80 3.33 6.22
C ALA A 57 2.69 2.49 7.16
N LYS A 58 2.54 1.16 7.19
CA LYS A 58 3.42 0.26 7.97
C LYS A 58 4.74 -0.07 7.27
N ARG A 59 4.88 0.29 6.00
CA ARG A 59 6.02 -0.08 5.14
C ARG A 59 6.82 1.10 4.61
N GLY A 60 6.27 2.31 4.72
CA GLY A 60 6.96 3.57 4.47
C GLY A 60 7.86 3.99 5.62
#